data_AF-A0A537I4L8-F1
#
_entry.id   AF-A0A537I4L8-F1
#
_cell.length_a   1.000
_cell.length_b   1.000
_cell.length_c   1.000
_cell.angle_alpha   90.00
_cell.angle_beta   90.00
_cell.angle_gamma   90.00
#
_symmetry.space_group_name_H-M   'P 1'
#
loop_
_entity.id
_entity.type
_entity.pdbx_description
1 polymer ?
#
loop_
_entity_poly.entity_id
_entity_poly.type
_entity_poly.pdbx_seq_one_letter_code
_entity_poly.pdbx_strand_id
1 'polypeptide(L)' 'MEPVLLAFGTNEMIIIVIVVLLMFGGRKIPELMRGLGKGVREFNDAKNNVKKEIEENVSENKNPAN' A
#
# COMPACT_ATOMS: atom_id res chain seq x y z
N MET A 1 -6.39 32.79 -20.51
CA MET A 1 -6.61 31.35 -20.22
C MET A 1 -5.73 31.02 -19.04
N GLU A 2 -6.28 31.14 -17.82
CA GLU A 2 -5.52 30.76 -16.63
C GLU A 2 -5.35 29.23 -16.60
N PRO A 3 -4.21 28.72 -16.10
CA PRO A 3 -4.01 27.29 -16.00
C PRO A 3 -4.97 26.72 -14.96
N VAL A 4 -6.03 26.09 -15.46
CA VAL A 4 -7.06 25.32 -14.73
C VAL A 4 -6.43 24.35 -13.71
N LEU A 5 -5.18 23.95 -13.92
CA LEU A 5 -4.39 23.09 -13.04
C LEU A 5 -4.14 23.60 -11.61
N LEU A 6 -4.11 24.93 -11.38
CA LEU A 6 -3.94 25.50 -10.04
C LEU A 6 -5.24 26.08 -9.46
N ALA A 7 -6.29 26.16 -10.28
CA ALA A 7 -7.63 26.57 -9.89
C ALA A 7 -8.53 25.39 -9.49
N PHE A 8 -7.98 24.15 -9.43
CA PHE A 8 -8.60 22.99 -8.79
C PHE A 8 -8.76 23.20 -7.28
N GLY A 9 -9.62 24.15 -6.93
CA GLY A 9 -10.02 24.41 -5.56
C GLY A 9 -10.75 23.20 -4.98
N THR A 10 -10.91 23.21 -3.66
CA THR A 10 -11.59 22.16 -2.88
C THR A 10 -12.91 21.70 -3.51
N ASN A 11 -13.64 22.60 -4.19
CA ASN A 11 -14.91 22.31 -4.85
C ASN A 11 -14.80 21.30 -6.00
N GLU A 12 -13.81 21.42 -6.88
CA GLU A 12 -13.66 20.50 -8.03
C GLU A 12 -13.20 19.11 -7.57
N MET A 13 -12.31 19.07 -6.56
CA MET A 13 -11.93 17.81 -5.91
C MET A 13 -13.12 17.11 -5.26
N ILE A 14 -14.03 17.85 -4.60
CA ILE A 14 -15.26 17.29 -4.04
C ILE A 14 -16.16 16.69 -5.14
N ILE A 15 -16.32 17.39 -6.27
CA ILE A 15 -17.14 16.89 -7.39
C ILE A 15 -16.55 15.58 -7.95
N ILE A 16 -15.23 15.52 -8.15
CA ILE A 16 -14.56 14.30 -8.64
C ILE A 16 -14.78 13.15 -7.65
N VAL A 17 -14.59 13.40 -6.34
CA VAL A 17 -14.81 12.41 -5.30
C VAL A 17 -16.26 11.93 -5.31
N ILE A 18 -17.24 12.82 -5.45
CA ILE A 18 -18.65 12.45 -5.55
C ILE A 18 -18.91 11.55 -6.76
N VAL A 19 -18.40 11.91 -7.95
CA VAL A 19 -18.58 11.09 -9.16
C VAL A 19 -17.97 9.70 -8.96
N VAL A 20 -16.76 9.61 -8.43
CA VAL A 20 -16.09 8.34 -8.13
C VAL A 20 -16.89 7.53 -7.09
N LEU A 21 -17.42 8.18 -6.04
CA LEU A 21 -18.26 7.54 -5.03
C LEU A 21 -19.60 7.06 -5.60
N LEU A 22 -20.17 7.72 -6.61
CA LEU A 22 -21.39 7.26 -7.28
C LEU A 22 -21.11 6.06 -8.20
N MET A 23 -19.99 6.08 -8.94
CA MET A 23 -19.61 4.98 -9.84
C MET A 23 -19.21 3.72 -9.07
N PHE A 24 -18.37 3.87 -8.05
CA PHE A 24 -17.84 2.75 -7.27
C PHE A 24 -18.67 2.45 -6.02
N GLY A 25 -19.46 3.40 -5.51
CA GLY A 25 -20.14 3.27 -4.23
C GLY A 25 -19.21 3.60 -3.05
N GLY A 26 -19.74 4.32 -2.04
CA GLY A 26 -18.95 4.75 -0.88
C GLY A 26 -18.37 3.63 -0.01
N ARG A 27 -18.82 2.38 -0.20
CA ARG A 27 -18.33 1.21 0.54
C ARG A 27 -17.14 0.52 -0.11
N LYS A 28 -16.99 0.61 -1.44
CA LYS A 28 -15.95 -0.11 -2.19
C LYS A 28 -14.56 0.49 -1.98
N ILE A 29 -14.43 1.80 -1.86
CA ILE A 29 -13.12 2.44 -1.60
C ILE A 29 -12.54 2.00 -0.23
N PRO A 30 -13.28 2.10 0.89
CA PRO A 30 -12.80 1.59 2.18
C PRO A 30 -12.52 0.09 2.18
N GLU A 31 -13.32 -0.71 1.48
CA GLU A 31 -13.14 -2.15 1.37
C GLU A 31 -11.86 -2.52 0.62
N LEU A 32 -11.61 -1.85 -0.52
CA LEU A 32 -10.38 -1.99 -1.29
C LEU A 32 -9.15 -1.55 -0.48
N MET A 33 -9.22 -0.42 0.24
CA MET A 33 -8.14 0.04 1.11
C MET A 33 -7.83 -0.96 2.22
N ARG A 34 -8.86 -1.55 2.84
CA ARG A 34 -8.68 -2.58 3.88
C ARG A 34 -8.08 -3.86 3.30
N GLY A 35 -8.51 -4.27 2.11
CA GLY A 35 -7.96 -5.43 1.40
C GLY A 35 -6.49 -5.23 1.02
N LEU A 36 -6.17 -4.11 0.36
CA LEU A 36 -4.80 -3.72 0.03
C LEU A 36 -3.93 -3.60 1.26
N GLY A 37 -4.41 -2.96 2.33
CA GLY A 37 -3.66 -2.80 3.58
C GLY A 37 -3.31 -4.13 4.25
N LYS A 38 -4.24 -5.09 4.25
CA LYS A 38 -3.99 -6.45 4.73
C LYS A 38 -2.96 -7.18 3.85
N GLY A 39 -3.13 -7.15 2.54
CA GLY A 39 -2.19 -7.78 1.61
C GLY A 39 -0.78 -7.21 1.70
N VAL A 40 -0.65 -5.89 1.82
CA VAL A 40 0.66 -5.23 2.00
C VAL A 40 1.29 -5.61 3.34
N ARG A 41 0.51 -5.75 4.42
CA ARG A 41 1.01 -6.21 5.72
C ARG A 41 1.52 -7.64 5.63
N GLU A 42 0.70 -8.58 5.14
CA GLU A 42 1.08 -9.99 4.98
C GLU A 42 2.31 -10.16 4.09
N PHE A 43 2.39 -9.39 2.99
CA PHE A 43 3.55 -9.39 2.11
C PHE A 43 4.84 -8.93 2.81
N ASN A 44 4.75 -7.87 3.63
CA ASN A 44 5.89 -7.39 4.38
C ASN A 44 6.32 -8.38 5.47
N ASP A 45 5.36 -9.00 6.17
CA ASP A 45 5.63 -9.98 7.21
C ASP A 45 6.33 -11.22 6.63
N ALA A 46 5.84 -11.74 5.50
CA ALA A 46 6.46 -12.86 4.78
C ALA A 46 7.88 -12.53 4.33
N LYS A 47 8.08 -11.35 3.71
CA LYS A 47 9.40 -10.88 3.28
C LYS A 47 10.38 -10.77 4.46
N ASN A 48 9.93 -10.26 5.60
CA ASN A 48 10.76 -10.12 6.80
C ASN A 48 11.15 -11.49 7.38
N ASN A 49 10.23 -12.46 7.41
CA ASN A 49 10.53 -13.79 7.88
C ASN A 49 11.55 -14.49 6.98
N VAL A 50 11.35 -14.44 5.66
CA VAL A 50 12.31 -15.00 4.67
C VAL A 50 13.69 -14.35 4.82
N LYS A 51 13.75 -13.03 4.99
CA LYS A 51 15.03 -12.32 5.22
C LYS A 51 15.73 -12.83 6.48
N LYS A 52 14.98 -13.03 7.56
CA LYS A 52 15.51 -13.53 8.84
C LYS A 52 16.01 -14.97 8.73
N GLU A 53 15.26 -15.85 8.09
CA GLU A 53 15.68 -17.23 7.82
C GLU A 53 16.97 -17.26 6.99
N ILE A 54 17.08 -16.44 5.94
CA ILE A 54 18.31 -16.35 5.12
C ILE A 54 19.49 -15.86 5.97
N GLU A 55 19.31 -14.83 6.80
CA GLU A 55 20.35 -14.29 7.67
C GLU A 55 20.82 -15.29 8.75
N GLU A 56 19.90 -16.06 9.32
CA GLU A 56 20.20 -17.11 10.31
C GLU A 56 20.98 -18.27 9.67
N ASN A 57 20.52 -18.78 8.52
CA ASN A 57 21.20 -19.88 7.81
C ASN A 57 22.60 -19.49 7.28
N VAL A 58 22.78 -18.23 6.86
CA VAL A 58 24.09 -17.72 6.41
C VAL A 58 25.04 -17.50 7.59
N SER A 59 24.52 -17.24 8.79
CA SER A 59 25.32 -17.06 10.01
C SER A 59 25.75 -18.39 10.62
N GLU A 60 24.93 -19.45 10.52
CA GLU A 60 25.26 -20.79 11.03
C GLU A 60 26.37 -21.49 10.21
N ASN A 61 26.43 -21.26 8.90
CA ASN A 61 27.48 -21.81 8.02
C ASN A 61 28.86 -21.14 8.18
N LYS A 62 29.02 -20.14 9.06
CA LYS A 62 30.31 -19.47 9.29
C LYS A 62 31.11 -20.04 10.47
N ASN A 63 30.66 -21.10 11.13
CA ASN A 63 31.43 -21.75 12.20
C ASN A 63 31.76 -23.24 11.98
N PRO A 64 32.54 -23.61 10.94
CA PRO A 64 33.27 -24.87 10.92
C PRO A 64 34.76 -24.65 11.23
N ALA A 65 35.13 -24.44 12.50
CA ALA A 65 36.52 -24.62 12.98
C ALA A 65 36.62 -24.52 14.52
N ASN A 66 36.32 -25.63 15.21
CA ASN A 66 37.02 -26.00 16.44
C ASN A 66 37.73 -27.32 16.19
#